data_AF-A0A6B3FF22-F1
#
_entry.id   AF-A0A6B3FF22-F1
#
_cell.length_a   1.000
_cell.length_b   1.000
_cell.length_c   1.000
_cell.angle_alpha   90.00
_cell.angle_beta   90.00
_cell.angle_gamma   90.00
#
_symmetry.space_group_name_H-M   'P 1'
#
loop_
_entity.id
_entity.type
_entity.pdbx_description
1 polymer ?
#
loop_
_entity_poly.entity_id
_entity_poly.type
_entity_poly.pdbx_seq_one_letter_code
_entity_poly.pdbx_strand_id
1 'polypeptide(L)' 'MSFAPFDWIDAEARHRAAAGLVRTLRPRDAEPELLDLASNDYLGLTRHPEVTAAA' A
#
# COMPACT_ATOMS: atom_id res chain seq x y z
N MET A 1 -0.52 37.85 3.46
CA MET A 1 -0.59 36.74 2.49
C MET A 1 -1.81 35.92 2.82
N SER A 2 -2.79 35.87 1.94
CA SER A 2 -3.94 34.96 2.10
C SER A 2 -3.45 33.56 1.81
N PHE A 3 -3.36 32.71 2.82
CA PHE A 3 -3.12 31.28 2.63
C PHE A 3 -4.43 30.66 2.14
N ALA A 4 -4.40 29.98 0.99
CA ALA A 4 -5.54 29.17 0.60
C ALA A 4 -5.62 27.98 1.58
N PRO A 5 -6.84 27.50 1.93
CA PRO A 5 -7.02 26.45 2.95
C PRO A 5 -6.24 25.15 2.74
N PHE A 6 -5.72 24.89 1.54
CA PHE A 6 -5.03 23.66 1.17
C PHE A 6 -3.52 23.82 0.90
N ASP A 7 -2.94 25.02 1.01
CA ASP A 7 -1.51 25.24 0.73
C ASP A 7 -0.58 24.41 1.65
N TRP A 8 -1.07 24.04 2.85
CA TRP A 8 -0.35 23.18 3.79
C TRP A 8 -0.14 21.76 3.25
N ILE A 9 -1.04 21.27 2.38
CA ILE A 9 -0.96 19.92 1.80
C ILE A 9 0.26 19.82 0.88
N ASP A 10 0.50 20.84 0.07
CA ASP A 10 1.65 20.89 -0.83
C ASP A 10 2.97 20.99 -0.06
N ALA A 11 2.98 21.78 1.02
CA ALA A 11 4.13 21.87 1.91
C ALA A 11 4.47 20.52 2.53
N GLU A 12 3.46 19.81 3.05
CA GLU A 12 3.65 18.50 3.68
C GLU A 12 3.99 17.41 2.64
N ALA A 13 3.47 17.50 1.42
CA ALA A 13 3.84 16.61 0.32
C ALA A 13 5.34 16.77 -0.04
N ARG A 14 5.82 18.01 -0.16
CA ARG A 14 7.24 18.30 -0.39
C ARG A 14 8.12 17.80 0.75
N HIS A 15 7.69 17.98 2.00
CA HIS A 15 8.42 17.50 3.17
C HIS A 15 8.59 15.97 3.16
N ARG A 16 7.51 15.22 2.91
CA ARG A 16 7.57 13.75 2.77
C ARG A 16 8.44 13.31 1.59
N ALA A 17 8.40 14.02 0.46
CA ALA A 17 9.24 13.72 -0.70
C ALA A 17 10.72 13.92 -0.38
N ALA A 18 11.09 15.03 0.25
CA ALA A 18 12.46 15.32 0.67
C ALA A 18 12.99 14.31 1.71
N ALA A 19 12.10 13.81 2.58
CA ALA A 19 12.42 12.78 3.56
C ALA A 19 12.45 11.35 2.98
N GLY A 20 12.15 11.15 1.67
CA GLY A 20 12.09 9.83 1.06
C GLY A 20 10.92 8.95 1.53
N LEU A 21 9.87 9.56 2.10
CA LEU A 21 8.71 8.88 2.67
C LEU A 21 7.56 8.68 1.68
N VAL A 22 7.75 9.09 0.42
CA VAL A 22 6.76 8.87 -0.63
C VAL A 22 6.75 7.39 -0.99
N ARG A 23 5.59 6.75 -0.83
CA ARG A 23 5.38 5.35 -1.17
C ARG A 23 4.65 5.26 -2.50
N THR A 24 5.10 4.36 -3.36
CA THR A 24 4.37 3.96 -4.57
C THR A 24 3.79 2.57 -4.35
N LEU A 25 2.49 2.41 -4.63
CA LEU A 25 1.85 1.10 -4.56
C LEU A 25 2.44 0.18 -5.62
N ARG A 26 2.72 -1.06 -5.21
CA ARG A 26 3.05 -2.17 -6.12
C ARG A 26 1.89 -3.15 -6.09
N PRO A 27 1.07 -3.22 -7.15
CA PRO A 27 0.02 -4.24 -7.26
C PRO A 27 0.63 -5.63 -7.11
N ARG A 28 -0.08 -6.53 -6.42
CA ARG A 28 0.27 -7.95 -6.37
C ARG A 28 -0.57 -8.70 -7.39
N ASP A 29 0.06 -9.54 -8.19
CA ASP A 29 -0.64 -10.44 -9.09
C ASP A 29 -1.42 -11.50 -8.31
N ALA A 30 -2.50 -11.98 -8.91
CA ALA A 30 -3.29 -13.08 -8.36
C ALA A 30 -2.44 -14.36 -8.25
N GLU A 31 -1.58 -14.59 -9.22
CA GLU A 31 -0.63 -15.71 -9.31
C GLU A 31 0.81 -15.16 -9.37
N PRO A 32 1.39 -14.72 -8.24
CA PRO A 32 2.73 -14.19 -8.21
C PRO A 32 3.74 -15.32 -8.44
N GLU A 33 4.67 -15.09 -9.37
CA GLU A 33 5.77 -16.04 -9.66
C GLU A 33 6.82 -16.10 -8.53
N LEU A 34 6.80 -15.10 -7.64
CA LEU A 34 7.75 -14.96 -6.53
C LEU A 34 7.09 -15.27 -5.18
N LEU A 35 7.89 -15.80 -4.26
CA LEU A 35 7.49 -15.99 -2.87
C LEU A 35 7.30 -14.64 -2.15
N ASP A 36 6.11 -14.40 -1.62
CA ASP A 36 5.79 -13.18 -0.85
C ASP A 36 6.20 -13.35 0.61
N LEU A 37 7.35 -12.76 0.98
CA LEU A 37 7.85 -12.72 2.36
C LEU A 37 7.39 -11.48 3.15
N ALA A 38 6.63 -10.59 2.53
CA ALA A 38 6.14 -9.35 3.16
C ALA A 38 4.64 -9.38 3.46
N SER A 39 3.95 -10.47 3.09
CA SER A 39 2.56 -10.69 3.45
C SER A 39 2.40 -10.91 4.95
N ASN A 40 1.33 -10.35 5.50
CA ASN A 40 0.87 -10.64 6.86
C ASN A 40 -0.13 -11.82 6.89
N ASP A 41 -0.37 -12.50 5.76
CA ASP A 41 -1.19 -13.71 5.72
C ASP A 41 -0.42 -14.91 6.28
N TYR A 42 -0.20 -14.89 7.60
CA TYR A 42 0.60 -15.87 8.30
C TYR A 42 0.06 -17.30 8.22
N LEU A 43 -1.24 -17.44 7.97
CA LEU A 43 -1.91 -18.74 7.89
C LEU A 43 -2.18 -19.18 6.44
N GLY A 44 -1.87 -18.33 5.46
CA GLY A 44 -2.13 -18.61 4.03
C GLY A 44 -3.62 -18.72 3.68
N LEU A 45 -4.50 -18.10 4.47
CA LEU A 45 -5.95 -18.30 4.33
C LEU A 45 -6.56 -17.52 3.17
N THR A 46 -5.88 -16.48 2.67
CA THR A 46 -6.39 -15.63 1.57
C THR A 46 -6.69 -16.42 0.30
N ARG A 47 -5.99 -17.55 0.09
CA ARG A 47 -6.16 -18.41 -1.09
C ARG A 47 -6.54 -19.85 -0.73
N HIS A 48 -6.88 -20.10 0.54
CA HIS A 48 -7.20 -21.46 0.98
C HIS A 48 -8.53 -21.92 0.35
N PRO A 49 -8.58 -23.08 -0.35
CA PRO A 49 -9.75 -23.48 -1.13
C PRO A 49 -11.06 -23.48 -0.34
N GLU A 50 -11.06 -24.01 0.89
CA GLU A 50 -12.25 -24.08 1.74
C GLU A 50 -12.76 -22.69 2.15
N VAL A 51 -11.86 -21.71 2.31
CA VAL A 51 -12.23 -20.32 2.65
C VAL A 51 -12.81 -19.64 1.41
N THR A 52 -12.13 -19.75 0.28
CA THR A 52 -12.55 -19.11 -0.98
C THR A 52 -13.86 -19.69 -1.53
N ALA A 53 -14.11 -20.99 -1.32
CA ALA A 53 -15.34 -21.64 -1.77
C ALA A 53 -16.57 -21.31 -0.88
N ALA A 54 -16.36 -20.76 0.32
CA ALA A 54 -17.42 -20.42 1.26
C ALA A 54 -17.92 -18.96 1.14
N ALA A 55 -17.25 -18.12 0.34
CA ALA A 55 -17.61 -16.72 0.10
C ALA A 55 -18.76 -16.58 -0.93
#